data_AF-A0AAD1H5D4-F1
#
_entry.id   AF-A0AAD1H5D4-F1
#
_cell.length_a   1.000
_cell.length_b   1.000
_cell.length_c   1.000
_cell.angle_alpha   90.00
_cell.angle_beta   90.00
_cell.angle_gamma   90.00
#
_symmetry.space_group_name_H-M   'P 1'
#
loop_
_entity.id
_entity.type
_entity.pdbx_description
1 polymer ?
#
loop_
_entity_poly.entity_id
_entity_poly.type
_entity_poly.pdbx_seq_one_letter_code
_entity_poly.pdbx_strand_id
1 'polypeptide(L)'
;MGDPSQSSGVVERYLACLGSQDWDGLATTIADRGLVRDGPFCDMVEGKEAYLGFLRGVFSGLHGYQLHVHRISHASERLSFVELTETFDINGMPTEYPECLVFEQDGDGLISYVSVFIKRPGGEPRVEGGRAGQRQRGTA
;
A
#
# COMPACT_ATOMS: atom_id res chain seq x y z
N MET A 1 -11.49 21.51 23.25
CA MET A 1 -10.28 20.87 22.69
C MET A 1 -10.76 19.61 22.00
N GLY A 2 -11.00 19.65 20.69
CA GLY A 2 -11.48 18.49 19.94
C GLY A 2 -10.33 17.50 19.72
N ASP A 3 -10.61 16.22 19.89
CA ASP A 3 -9.69 15.12 19.58
C ASP A 3 -9.31 15.18 18.07
N PRO A 4 -8.02 15.25 17.68
CA PRO A 4 -7.57 15.34 16.29
C PRO A 4 -7.82 14.06 15.46
N SER A 5 -8.66 13.13 15.92
CA SER A 5 -8.78 11.77 15.38
C SER A 5 -9.92 11.53 14.37
N GLN A 6 -10.76 12.49 13.97
CA GLN A 6 -12.01 12.15 13.25
C GLN A 6 -12.41 13.10 12.10
N SER A 7 -11.49 13.38 11.19
CA SER A 7 -11.85 13.39 9.76
C SER A 7 -10.81 12.58 9.01
N SER A 8 -10.90 11.25 9.16
CA SER A 8 -10.05 10.31 8.43
C SER A 8 -10.13 10.62 6.94
N GLY A 9 -9.01 11.03 6.33
CA GLY A 9 -8.96 11.33 4.90
C GLY A 9 -9.29 10.09 4.07
N VAL A 10 -9.53 10.29 2.77
CA VAL A 10 -9.92 9.19 1.88
C VAL A 10 -8.85 8.07 1.84
N VAL A 11 -7.58 8.44 2.01
CA VAL A 11 -6.44 7.52 2.03
C VAL A 11 -6.41 6.67 3.30
N GLU A 12 -6.61 7.28 4.46
CA GLU A 12 -6.73 6.58 5.74
C GLU A 12 -7.90 5.59 5.71
N ARG A 13 -9.04 6.03 5.17
CA ARG A 13 -10.21 5.17 5.01
C ARG A 13 -9.94 4.02 4.03
N TYR A 14 -9.27 4.30 2.91
CA TYR A 14 -8.84 3.27 1.96
C TYR A 14 -7.99 2.20 2.66
N LEU A 15 -6.97 2.61 3.43
CA LEU A 15 -6.08 1.69 4.15
C LEU A 15 -6.81 0.89 5.22
N ALA A 16 -7.72 1.53 5.96
CA ALA A 16 -8.54 0.85 6.96
C ALA A 16 -9.42 -0.24 6.32
N CYS A 17 -10.11 0.09 5.23
CA CYS A 17 -10.93 -0.86 4.48
C CYS A 17 -10.09 -1.97 3.84
N LEU A 18 -8.90 -1.67 3.33
CA LEU A 18 -7.98 -2.68 2.80
C LEU A 18 -7.51 -3.64 3.89
N GLY A 19 -7.14 -3.11 5.07
CA GLY A 19 -6.71 -3.89 6.23
C GLY A 19 -7.79 -4.82 6.78
N SER A 20 -9.05 -4.39 6.78
CA SER A 20 -10.20 -5.20 7.20
C SER A 20 -10.84 -6.02 6.06
N GLN A 21 -10.30 -5.91 4.83
CA GLN A 21 -10.88 -6.49 3.61
C GLN A 21 -12.35 -6.08 3.38
N ASP A 22 -12.72 -4.87 3.81
CA ASP A 22 -14.03 -4.25 3.55
C ASP A 22 -14.05 -3.69 2.12
N TRP A 23 -14.41 -4.55 1.16
CA TRP A 23 -14.40 -4.21 -0.26
C TRP A 23 -15.42 -3.15 -0.64
N ASP A 24 -16.56 -3.11 0.04
CA ASP A 24 -17.61 -2.14 -0.26
C ASP A 24 -17.22 -0.77 0.29
N GLY A 25 -16.63 -0.72 1.49
CA GLY A 25 -16.01 0.48 2.02
C GLY A 25 -14.87 0.98 1.14
N LEU A 26 -13.97 0.08 0.70
CA LEU A 26 -12.87 0.42 -0.19
C LEU A 26 -13.38 1.02 -1.51
N ALA A 27 -14.43 0.45 -2.11
CA ALA A 27 -15.03 0.93 -3.35
C ALA A 27 -15.51 2.39 -3.26
N THR A 28 -15.91 2.85 -2.08
CA THR A 28 -16.35 4.25 -1.87
C THR A 28 -15.21 5.25 -1.68
N THR A 29 -13.94 4.81 -1.69
CA THR A 29 -12.75 5.67 -1.57
C THR A 29 -12.03 5.91 -2.91
N ILE A 30 -12.44 5.20 -3.95
CA ILE A 30 -11.81 5.22 -5.27
C ILE A 30 -12.74 5.84 -6.32
N ALA A 31 -12.16 6.62 -7.22
CA ALA A 31 -12.84 7.34 -8.28
C ALA A 31 -13.56 6.36 -9.23
N ASP A 32 -14.78 6.72 -9.64
CA ASP A 32 -15.56 5.89 -10.57
C ASP A 32 -14.96 5.86 -11.99
N ARG A 33 -14.19 6.90 -12.34
CA ARG A 33 -13.55 7.05 -13.66
C ARG A 33 -12.09 7.47 -13.48
N GLY A 34 -11.25 7.06 -14.42
CA GLY A 34 -9.85 7.48 -14.47
C GLY A 34 -8.96 6.89 -13.38
N LEU A 35 -9.46 5.94 -12.57
CA LEU A 35 -8.64 5.21 -11.61
C LEU A 35 -7.55 4.43 -12.35
N VAL A 36 -6.30 4.61 -11.92
CA VAL A 36 -5.15 3.84 -12.39
C VAL A 36 -4.36 3.35 -11.19
N ARG A 37 -3.97 2.07 -11.22
CA ARG A 37 -2.94 1.54 -10.33
C ARG A 37 -1.70 1.19 -11.12
N ASP A 38 -0.57 1.71 -10.70
CA ASP A 38 0.78 1.36 -11.17
C ASP A 38 1.48 0.47 -10.14
N GLY A 39 1.78 -0.75 -10.55
CA GLY A 39 2.30 -1.79 -9.67
C GLY A 39 3.81 -1.78 -9.47
N PRO A 40 4.28 -2.58 -8.51
CA PRO A 40 5.70 -2.69 -8.20
C PRO A 40 6.50 -3.39 -9.30
N PHE A 41 5.84 -3.97 -10.31
CA PHE A 41 6.45 -4.56 -11.49
C PHE A 41 6.20 -3.73 -12.76
N CYS A 42 5.79 -2.46 -12.60
CA CYS A 42 5.34 -1.58 -13.69
C CYS A 42 4.13 -2.18 -14.44
N ASP A 43 3.30 -2.94 -13.74
CA ASP A 43 2.06 -3.52 -14.22
C ASP A 43 0.88 -2.58 -13.90
N MET A 44 0.11 -2.23 -14.92
CA MET A 44 -1.00 -1.29 -14.79
C MET A 44 -2.35 -1.98 -14.70
N VAL A 45 -3.22 -1.46 -13.83
CA VAL A 45 -4.64 -1.80 -13.77
C VAL A 45 -5.45 -0.51 -13.90
N GLU A 46 -6.32 -0.45 -14.90
CA GLU A 46 -7.14 0.74 -15.19
C GLU A 46 -8.62 0.46 -14.92
N GLY A 47 -9.27 1.42 -14.26
CA GLY A 47 -10.68 1.38 -13.94
C GLY A 47 -11.01 0.71 -12.60
N LYS A 48 -12.06 1.24 -11.96
CA LYS A 48 -12.54 0.84 -10.63
C LYS A 48 -12.82 -0.65 -10.49
N GLU A 49 -13.67 -1.19 -11.35
CA GLU A 49 -14.09 -2.60 -11.27
C GLU A 49 -12.91 -3.56 -11.49
N ALA A 50 -12.03 -3.25 -12.45
CA ALA A 50 -10.83 -4.05 -12.69
C ALA A 50 -9.89 -4.03 -11.48
N TYR A 51 -9.71 -2.85 -10.87
CA TYR A 51 -8.88 -2.72 -9.67
C TYR A 51 -9.44 -3.46 -8.46
N LEU A 52 -10.75 -3.34 -8.19
CA LEU A 52 -11.41 -4.08 -7.11
C LEU A 52 -11.34 -5.60 -7.32
N GLY A 53 -11.59 -6.05 -8.56
CA GLY A 53 -11.47 -7.46 -8.93
C GLY A 53 -10.04 -7.99 -8.74
N PHE A 54 -9.04 -7.19 -9.15
CA PHE A 54 -7.63 -7.51 -8.95
C PHE A 54 -7.29 -7.65 -7.46
N LEU A 55 -7.64 -6.66 -6.62
CA LEU A 55 -7.36 -6.72 -5.19
C LEU A 55 -8.05 -7.91 -4.52
N ARG A 56 -9.33 -8.17 -4.81
CA ARG A 56 -10.05 -9.35 -4.29
C ARG A 56 -9.36 -10.65 -4.68
N GLY A 57 -8.89 -10.75 -5.93
CA GLY A 57 -8.15 -11.90 -6.42
C GLY A 57 -6.86 -12.13 -5.65
N VAL A 58 -6.04 -11.08 -5.49
CA VAL A 58 -4.78 -11.13 -4.72
C VAL A 58 -5.04 -11.54 -3.27
N PHE A 59 -5.93 -10.84 -2.59
CA PHE A 59 -6.18 -11.02 -1.15
C PHE A 59 -6.84 -12.37 -0.82
N SER A 60 -7.55 -13.00 -1.76
CA SER A 60 -8.13 -14.33 -1.55
C SER A 60 -7.11 -15.43 -1.24
N GLY A 61 -5.85 -15.24 -1.65
CA GLY A 61 -4.74 -16.17 -1.38
C GLY A 61 -3.84 -15.77 -0.22
N LEU A 62 -4.08 -14.62 0.43
CA LEU A 62 -3.21 -14.10 1.48
C LEU A 62 -3.70 -14.57 2.86
N HIS A 63 -3.13 -15.68 3.33
CA HIS A 63 -3.38 -16.16 4.69
C HIS A 63 -2.64 -15.30 5.73
N GLY A 64 -3.29 -15.04 6.86
CA GLY A 64 -2.69 -14.27 7.95
C GLY A 64 -2.41 -12.81 7.60
N TYR A 65 -3.10 -12.25 6.59
CA TYR A 65 -2.87 -10.89 6.12
C TYR A 65 -3.00 -9.85 7.25
N GLN A 66 -1.97 -9.01 7.37
CA GLN A 66 -1.91 -7.88 8.29
C GLN A 66 -1.34 -6.67 7.55
N LEU A 67 -2.00 -5.52 7.73
CA LEU A 67 -1.55 -4.23 7.21
C LEU A 67 -1.14 -3.34 8.39
N HIS A 68 0.12 -2.93 8.43
CA HIS A 68 0.62 -2.00 9.44
C HIS A 68 1.08 -0.70 8.78
N VAL A 69 0.31 0.38 8.98
CA VAL A 69 0.68 1.72 8.51
C VAL A 69 1.66 2.35 9.49
N HIS A 70 2.86 2.69 9.00
CA HIS A 70 3.88 3.36 9.82
C HIS A 70 3.70 4.88 9.81
N ARG A 71 3.40 5.44 8.64
CA ARG A 71 3.29 6.88 8.44
C ARG A 71 2.45 7.20 7.22
N ILE A 72 1.64 8.25 7.34
CA ILE A 72 0.97 8.91 6.22
C ILE A 72 1.51 10.33 6.14
N SER A 73 1.96 10.75 4.97
CA SER A 73 2.49 12.08 4.69
C SER A 73 1.68 12.74 3.57
N HIS A 74 0.89 13.75 3.91
CA HIS A 74 0.18 14.55 2.93
C HIS A 74 1.12 15.61 2.36
N ALA A 75 1.53 15.44 1.11
CA ALA A 75 2.38 16.41 0.40
C ALA A 75 1.56 17.58 -0.16
N SER A 76 0.28 17.35 -0.44
CA SER A 76 -0.72 18.37 -0.76
C SER A 76 -2.13 17.84 -0.47
N GLU A 77 -3.16 18.65 -0.73
CA GLU A 77 -4.57 18.22 -0.66
C GLU A 77 -4.87 16.98 -1.52
N ARG A 78 -4.12 16.77 -2.61
CA ARG A 78 -4.37 15.70 -3.57
C ARG A 78 -3.32 14.60 -3.58
N LEU A 79 -2.17 14.78 -2.93
CA LEU A 79 -1.05 13.85 -3.01
C LEU A 79 -0.62 13.39 -1.62
N SER A 80 -0.65 12.08 -1.41
CA SER A 80 -0.26 11.46 -0.14
C SER A 80 0.74 10.33 -0.38
N PHE A 81 1.70 10.19 0.54
CA PHE A 81 2.65 9.09 0.60
C PHE A 81 2.38 8.28 1.87
N VAL A 82 2.31 6.96 1.74
CA VAL A 82 2.05 6.06 2.85
C VAL A 82 3.21 5.08 2.93
N GLU A 83 3.84 5.01 4.10
CA GLU A 83 4.81 3.97 4.41
C GLU A 83 4.11 2.93 5.28
N LEU A 84 4.18 1.67 4.85
CA LEU A 84 3.50 0.57 5.50
C LEU A 84 4.29 -0.73 5.38
N THR A 85 3.89 -1.73 6.15
CA THR A 85 4.31 -3.11 5.97
C THR A 85 3.06 -3.97 5.80
N GLU A 86 3.04 -4.78 4.74
CA GLU A 86 2.10 -5.90 4.62
C GLU A 86 2.78 -7.18 5.09
N THR A 87 2.09 -7.96 5.90
CA THR A 87 2.55 -9.26 6.37
C THR A 87 1.52 -10.31 5.99
N PHE A 88 1.96 -11.39 5.37
CA PHE A 88 1.11 -12.54 5.06
C PHE A 88 1.95 -13.81 4.95
N ASP A 89 1.30 -14.96 5.05
CA ASP A 89 1.99 -16.25 5.07
C ASP A 89 2.42 -16.68 3.65
N ILE A 90 3.70 -17.01 3.51
CA ILE A 90 4.26 -17.65 2.32
C ILE A 90 4.92 -18.95 2.76
N ASN A 91 4.49 -20.07 2.17
CA ASN A 91 4.96 -21.41 2.55
C ASN A 91 4.83 -21.68 4.08
N GLY A 92 3.76 -21.16 4.69
CA GLY A 92 3.47 -21.32 6.13
C GLY A 92 4.32 -20.44 7.06
N MET A 93 5.07 -19.48 6.51
CA MET A 93 5.89 -18.54 7.28
C MET A 93 5.40 -17.10 7.07
N PRO A 94 5.16 -16.33 8.14
CA PRO A 94 4.86 -14.90 8.03
C PRO A 94 6.00 -14.18 7.31
N THR A 95 5.68 -13.52 6.20
CA THR A 95 6.64 -12.78 5.40
C THR A 95 6.22 -11.33 5.33
N GLU A 96 7.17 -10.43 5.58
CA GLU A 96 6.94 -8.98 5.61
C GLU A 96 7.39 -8.32 4.30
N TYR A 97 6.55 -7.44 3.78
CA TYR A 97 6.79 -6.61 2.61
C TYR A 97 6.67 -5.14 3.00
N PRO A 98 7.80 -4.43 3.24
CA PRO A 98 7.79 -3.00 3.47
C PRO A 98 7.54 -2.26 2.15
N GLU A 99 6.56 -1.36 2.15
CA GLU A 99 6.12 -0.65 0.96
C GLU A 99 5.99 0.85 1.20
N CYS A 100 6.08 1.60 0.11
CA CYS A 100 5.59 2.97 0.03
C CYS A 100 4.53 3.06 -1.05
N LEU A 101 3.32 3.46 -0.68
CA LEU A 101 2.23 3.73 -1.59
C LEU A 101 2.12 5.22 -1.85
N VAL A 102 1.93 5.60 -3.11
CA VAL A 102 1.60 6.97 -3.51
C VAL A 102 0.14 7.00 -3.90
N PHE A 103 -0.61 7.96 -3.36
CA PHE A 103 -2.02 8.17 -3.69
C PHE A 103 -2.22 9.55 -4.27
N GLU A 104 -2.93 9.63 -5.40
CA GLU A 104 -3.47 10.89 -5.91
C GLU A 104 -5.00 10.89 -5.87
N GLN A 105 -5.57 12.04 -5.49
CA GLN A 105 -7.00 12.29 -5.48
C GLN A 105 -7.41 13.16 -6.68
N ASP A 106 -8.59 12.87 -7.23
CA ASP A 106 -9.19 13.68 -8.28
C ASP A 106 -9.84 14.99 -7.74
N GLY A 107 -10.63 15.66 -8.58
CA GLY A 107 -11.35 16.87 -8.22
C GLY A 107 -12.46 16.66 -7.17
N ASP A 108 -12.94 15.43 -7.03
CA ASP A 108 -14.02 15.04 -6.11
C ASP A 108 -13.47 14.50 -4.77
N GLY A 109 -12.14 14.45 -4.62
CA GLY A 109 -11.47 13.95 -3.42
C GLY A 109 -11.47 12.42 -3.33
N LEU A 110 -11.68 11.72 -4.44
CA LEU A 110 -11.57 10.27 -4.53
C LEU A 110 -10.21 9.86 -5.08
N ILE A 111 -9.71 8.70 -4.65
CA ILE A 111 -8.43 8.18 -5.14
C ILE A 111 -8.56 7.84 -6.62
N SER A 112 -7.75 8.48 -7.45
CA SER A 112 -7.69 8.25 -8.91
C SER A 112 -6.35 7.66 -9.35
N TYR A 113 -5.32 7.69 -8.50
CA TYR A 113 -4.04 7.06 -8.79
C TYR A 113 -3.48 6.37 -7.55
N VAL A 114 -2.95 5.16 -7.75
CA VAL A 114 -2.19 4.41 -6.74
C VAL A 114 -0.89 3.92 -7.37
N SER A 115 0.26 4.26 -6.79
CA SER A 115 1.55 3.66 -7.19
C SER A 115 2.20 2.91 -6.02
N VAL A 116 2.78 1.75 -6.32
CA VAL A 116 3.29 0.82 -5.31
C VAL A 116 4.81 0.66 -5.43
N PHE A 117 5.55 1.04 -4.40
CA PHE A 117 7.00 0.85 -4.31
C PHE A 117 7.36 -0.15 -3.21
N ILE A 118 7.86 -1.33 -3.58
CA ILE A 118 8.17 -2.41 -2.63
C ILE A 118 9.67 -2.51 -2.36
N LYS A 119 10.05 -2.58 -1.09
CA LYS A 119 11.38 -3.06 -0.67
C LYS A 119 11.36 -4.57 -0.59
N ARG A 120 12.46 -5.21 -1.01
CA ARG A 120 12.62 -6.66 -0.94
C ARG A 120 13.68 -7.02 0.10
N PRO A 121 13.31 -7.25 1.38
CA PRO A 121 14.24 -7.72 2.38
C PRO A 121 14.99 -8.96 1.89
N GLY A 122 16.32 -8.96 2.01
CA GLY A 122 17.15 -10.06 1.51
C GLY A 122 17.30 -10.15 -0.01
N GLY A 123 16.75 -9.20 -0.77
CA GLY A 123 16.93 -9.14 -2.22
C GLY A 123 18.40 -8.96 -2.60
N GLU A 124 18.82 -9.65 -3.66
CA GLU A 124 20.19 -9.58 -4.16
C GLU A 124 20.36 -8.38 -5.11
N PRO A 125 21.39 -7.55 -4.90
CA PRO A 125 21.67 -6.44 -5.80
C PRO A 125 22.11 -6.98 -7.17
N ARG A 126 21.73 -6.28 -8.24
CA ARG A 126 22.12 -6.65 -9.62
C ARG A 126 23.54 -6.21 -9.99
N VAL A 127 24.18 -5.40 -9.15
CA VAL A 127 25.51 -4.83 -9.40
C VAL A 127 26.41 -5.05 -8.18
N GLU A 128 27.69 -5.27 -8.43
CA GLU A 128 28.71 -5.38 -7.38
C GLU A 128 28.75 -4.09 -6.54
N GLY A 129 28.86 -4.23 -5.21
CA GLY A 129 28.79 -3.11 -4.28
C GLY A 129 27.39 -2.54 -4.03
N GLY A 130 26.33 -3.07 -4.66
CA GLY A 130 24.95 -2.59 -4.49
C GLY A 130 24.31 -2.91 -3.12
N ARG A 131 25.01 -3.66 -2.26
CA ARG A 131 24.61 -3.91 -0.87
C ARG A 131 25.44 -3.01 0.04
N ALA A 132 24.79 -2.23 0.89
CA ALA A 132 25.48 -1.59 2.00
C ALA A 132 26.17 -2.69 2.82
N GLY A 133 27.49 -2.57 3.04
CA GLY A 133 28.30 -3.61 3.68
C GLY A 133 27.62 -4.22 4.90
N GLN A 134 27.76 -5.55 5.08
CA GLN A 134 27.13 -6.26 6.19
C GLN A 134 27.43 -5.53 7.51
N ARG A 135 26.40 -4.95 8.15
CA ARG A 135 26.53 -4.48 9.52
C ARG A 135 26.90 -5.71 10.36
N GLN A 136 28.14 -5.75 10.85
CA GLN A 136 28.48 -6.64 11.95
C GLN A 136 27.53 -6.27 13.09
N ARG A 137 26.53 -7.12 13.37
CA ARG A 137 25.79 -7.02 14.62
C ARG A 137 26.80 -7.36 15.71
N GLY A 138 27.39 -6.34 16.32
CA GLY A 138 28.18 -6.50 17.52
C GLY A 138 27.29 -7.15 18.58
N THR A 139 27.64 -8.35 18.99
CA THR A 139 27.18 -8.97 20.23
C THR A 139 27.68 -8.08 21.38
N ALA A 140 26.75 -7.44 22.07
CA ALA A 140 26.96 -6.93 23.43
C ALA A 140 26.55 -8.01 24.42
#